data_AF-A0A2M7N2M9-F1
#
_entry.id   AF-A0A2M7N2M9-F1
#
_cell.length_a   1.000
_cell.length_b   1.000
_cell.length_c   1.000
_cell.angle_alpha   90.00
_cell.angle_beta   90.00
_cell.angle_gamma   90.00
#
_symmetry.space_group_name_H-M   'P 1'
#
loop_
_entity.id
_entity.type
_entity.pdbx_description
1 polymer ?
#
loop_
_entity_poly.entity_id
_entity_poly.type
_entity_poly.pdbx_seq_one_letter_code
_entity_poly.pdbx_strand_id
1 'polypeptide(L)'
;MEAMRKIIILSAVAFMIAALPSVANAQCKNFAKKICKLELLPYVHDGIYNATVLSEGETAELYKTFYSGQEYRITVCGDETLPPIQFQVLDAERNVLYDNKKHQYDKSFDF
;
A
#
# COMPACT_ATOMS: atom_id res chain seq x y z
N MET A 1 37.00 38.18 24.62
CA MET A 1 35.55 38.09 24.96
C MET A 1 34.68 37.72 23.76
N GLU A 2 34.89 38.33 22.58
CA GLU A 2 34.04 38.06 21.40
C GLU A 2 34.10 36.62 20.87
N ALA A 3 35.29 36.01 20.80
CA ALA A 3 35.45 34.64 20.32
C ALA A 3 34.72 33.61 21.20
N MET A 4 34.81 33.78 22.53
CA MET A 4 34.11 32.93 23.50
C MET A 4 32.59 33.07 23.40
N ARG A 5 32.08 34.30 23.14
CA ARG A 5 30.65 34.55 22.91
C ARG A 5 30.16 33.87 21.62
N LYS A 6 30.95 33.88 20.55
CA LYS A 6 30.63 33.21 19.29
C LYS A 6 30.61 31.69 19.43
N ILE A 7 31.55 31.12 20.18
CA ILE A 7 31.61 29.66 20.45
C ILE A 7 30.37 29.22 21.23
N ILE A 8 29.98 29.96 22.28
CA ILE A 8 28.79 29.64 23.08
C ILE A 8 27.52 29.69 22.23
N ILE A 9 27.39 30.71 21.37
CA ILE A 9 26.24 30.85 20.46
C ILE A 9 26.21 29.68 19.45
N LEU A 10 27.35 29.32 18.85
CA LEU A 10 27.44 28.20 17.92
C LEU A 10 27.09 26.86 18.58
N SER A 11 27.56 26.62 19.81
CA SER A 11 27.21 25.41 20.56
C SER A 11 25.73 25.36 20.94
N ALA A 12 25.12 26.50 21.28
CA ALA A 12 23.70 26.58 21.61
C ALA A 12 22.82 26.32 20.38
N VAL A 13 23.20 26.86 19.22
CA VAL A 13 22.51 26.63 17.94
C VAL A 13 22.63 25.16 17.51
N ALA A 14 23.80 24.56 17.65
CA ALA A 14 24.00 23.14 17.34
C ALA A 14 23.16 22.21 18.22
N PHE A 15 23.08 22.51 19.53
CA PHE A 15 22.24 21.75 20.46
C PHE A 15 20.74 21.88 20.14
N MET A 16 20.30 23.07 19.71
CA MET A 16 18.91 23.32 19.32
C MET A 16 18.51 22.56 18.04
N ILE A 17 19.42 22.45 17.06
CA ILE A 17 19.17 21.66 15.84
C ILE A 17 19.13 20.16 16.13
N ALA A 18 20.00 19.67 17.03
CA ALA A 18 20.03 18.26 17.43
C ALA A 18 18.82 17.82 18.27
N ALA A 19 18.13 18.76 18.92
CA ALA A 19 16.93 18.49 19.72
C ALA A 19 15.64 18.45 18.89
N LEU A 20 15.70 18.71 17.58
CA LEU A 20 14.54 18.56 16.70
C LEU A 20 14.19 17.07 16.57
N PRO A 21 12.99 16.64 16.99
CA PRO A 21 12.60 15.25 16.83
C PRO A 21 12.49 14.94 15.33
N SER A 22 13.22 13.93 14.87
CA SER A 22 13.10 13.39 13.52
C SER A 22 11.80 12.59 13.40
N VAL A 23 10.65 13.27 13.38
CA VAL A 23 9.35 12.68 13.06
C VAL A 23 9.22 12.49 11.55
N ALA A 24 10.14 11.70 10.98
CA ALA A 24 10.01 11.22 9.62
C ALA A 24 8.96 10.10 9.60
N ASN A 25 7.68 10.49 9.59
CA ASN A 25 6.61 9.58 9.22
C ASN A 25 6.69 9.39 7.70
N ALA A 26 7.44 8.39 7.24
CA ALA A 26 7.23 7.88 5.89
C ALA A 26 5.77 7.42 5.84
N GLN A 27 4.93 8.14 5.09
CA GLN A 27 3.49 7.88 5.00
C GLN A 27 3.23 6.59 4.21
N CYS A 28 3.62 5.44 4.76
CA CYS A 28 3.03 4.19 4.35
C CYS A 28 1.60 4.19 4.86
N LYS A 29 0.63 4.25 3.94
CA LYS A 29 -0.77 3.97 4.27
C LYS A 29 -0.83 2.57 4.89
N ASN A 30 -0.87 2.51 6.22
CA ASN A 30 -0.80 1.26 7.00
C ASN A 30 -1.98 0.31 6.76
N PHE A 31 -2.98 0.77 6.00
CA PHE A 31 -4.21 0.04 5.68
C PHE A 31 -3.93 -1.29 4.97
N ALA A 32 -3.32 -1.26 3.78
CA ALA A 32 -3.07 -2.47 2.99
C ALA A 32 -2.16 -3.46 3.71
N LYS A 33 -1.14 -2.96 4.43
CA LYS A 33 -0.20 -3.78 5.19
C LYS A 33 -0.81 -4.49 6.40
N LYS A 34 -1.86 -3.91 7.02
CA LYS A 34 -2.50 -4.50 8.20
C LYS A 34 -3.67 -5.41 7.86
N ILE A 35 -4.50 -5.02 6.89
CA ILE A 35 -5.75 -5.72 6.58
C ILE A 35 -5.52 -6.81 5.54
N CYS A 36 -5.01 -6.44 4.36
CA CYS A 36 -4.85 -7.40 3.26
C CYS A 36 -3.70 -8.39 3.43
N LYS A 37 -2.72 -8.08 4.29
CA LYS A 37 -1.54 -8.93 4.42
C LYS A 37 -1.88 -10.34 4.93
N LEU A 38 -2.88 -10.48 5.80
CA LEU A 38 -3.26 -11.78 6.34
C LEU A 38 -3.94 -12.67 5.30
N GLU A 39 -4.72 -12.07 4.39
CA GLU A 39 -5.41 -12.77 3.29
C GLU A 39 -4.45 -13.39 2.28
N LEU A 40 -3.22 -12.87 2.21
CA LEU A 40 -2.18 -13.34 1.32
C LEU A 40 -1.44 -14.57 1.85
N LEU A 41 -1.67 -14.99 3.10
CA LEU A 41 -1.05 -16.22 3.61
C LEU A 41 -1.59 -17.45 2.87
N PRO A 42 -0.74 -18.44 2.53
CA PRO A 42 0.68 -18.56 2.86
C PRO A 42 1.66 -18.02 1.79
N TYR A 43 1.18 -17.26 0.80
CA TYR A 43 1.99 -16.77 -0.32
C TYR A 43 3.01 -15.70 0.10
N VAL A 44 4.08 -15.58 -0.68
CA VAL A 44 5.08 -14.52 -0.53
C VAL A 44 4.61 -13.29 -1.30
N HIS A 45 4.38 -12.19 -0.59
CA HIS A 45 4.00 -10.92 -1.21
C HIS A 45 5.12 -10.37 -2.12
N ASP A 46 4.75 -9.81 -3.27
CA ASP A 46 5.64 -9.31 -4.32
C ASP A 46 6.44 -8.05 -3.94
N GLY A 47 6.20 -7.50 -2.75
CA GLY A 47 6.84 -6.29 -2.22
C GLY A 47 6.15 -4.98 -2.59
N ILE A 48 5.09 -5.00 -3.41
CA ILE A 48 4.41 -3.79 -3.93
C ILE A 48 2.95 -3.77 -3.47
N TYR A 49 2.67 -3.01 -2.42
CA TYR A 49 1.29 -2.76 -1.99
C TYR A 49 0.66 -1.67 -2.85
N ASN A 50 -0.34 -2.04 -3.66
CA ASN A 50 -1.12 -1.08 -4.44
C ASN A 50 -2.32 -0.61 -3.61
N ALA A 51 -2.40 0.69 -3.35
CA ALA A 51 -3.49 1.28 -2.57
C ALA A 51 -3.93 2.61 -3.19
N THR A 52 -5.22 2.72 -3.49
CA THR A 52 -5.84 3.95 -4.00
C THR A 52 -7.08 4.28 -3.17
N VAL A 53 -7.52 5.53 -3.23
CA VAL A 53 -8.81 5.95 -2.68
C VAL A 53 -9.79 5.96 -3.83
N LEU A 54 -10.96 5.37 -3.62
CA LEU A 54 -12.06 5.33 -4.59
C LEU A 54 -13.30 5.90 -3.93
N SER A 55 -14.02 6.73 -4.67
CA SER A 55 -15.37 7.18 -4.37
C SER A 55 -16.37 6.24 -5.06
N GLU A 56 -17.64 6.31 -4.66
CA GLU A 56 -18.69 5.52 -5.32
C GLU A 56 -18.78 5.87 -6.83
N GLY A 57 -18.74 4.84 -7.68
CA GLY A 57 -18.73 4.98 -9.14
C GLY A 57 -17.33 5.17 -9.75
N GLU A 58 -16.28 5.33 -8.95
CA GLU A 58 -14.90 5.37 -9.45
C GLU A 58 -14.33 3.96 -9.64
N THR A 59 -13.49 3.82 -10.67
CA THR A 59 -12.80 2.57 -11.02
C THR A 59 -11.29 2.82 -11.06
N ALA A 60 -10.49 1.85 -10.65
CA ALA A 60 -9.05 1.83 -10.88
C ALA A 60 -8.65 0.60 -11.71
N GLU A 61 -7.71 0.77 -12.63
CA GLU A 61 -7.06 -0.31 -13.36
C GLU A 61 -5.61 -0.46 -12.88
N LEU A 62 -5.17 -1.71 -12.71
CA LEU A 62 -3.80 -2.05 -12.34
C LEU A 62 -3.26 -3.09 -13.32
N TYR A 63 -2.04 -2.87 -13.80
CA TYR A 63 -1.36 -3.80 -14.70
C TYR A 63 -0.31 -4.59 -13.91
N LYS A 64 -0.38 -5.92 -13.99
CA LYS A 64 0.56 -6.83 -13.32
C LYS A 64 0.94 -7.97 -14.26
N THR A 65 2.24 -8.25 -14.33
CA THR A 65 2.78 -9.41 -15.05
C THR A 65 2.91 -10.59 -14.10
N PHE A 66 2.43 -11.76 -14.54
CA PHE A 66 2.55 -13.04 -13.85
C PHE A 66 3.40 -13.99 -14.69
N TYR A 67 4.18 -14.86 -14.05
CA TYR A 67 5.10 -15.77 -14.73
C TYR A 67 4.59 -17.21 -14.63
N SER A 68 4.91 -18.03 -15.63
CA SER A 68 4.45 -19.43 -15.67
C SER A 68 5.17 -20.30 -14.62
N GLY A 69 4.45 -21.27 -14.05
CA GLY A 69 4.99 -22.25 -13.11
C GLY A 69 5.01 -21.78 -11.65
N GLN A 70 4.20 -20.78 -11.32
CA GLN A 70 3.97 -20.27 -9.98
C GLN A 70 2.47 -20.23 -9.72
N GLU A 71 2.08 -20.40 -8.47
CA GLU A 71 0.71 -20.20 -8.00
C GLU A 71 0.58 -18.79 -7.43
N TYR A 72 -0.46 -18.08 -7.84
CA TYR A 72 -0.69 -16.70 -7.45
C TYR A 72 -2.01 -16.53 -6.74
N ARG A 73 -2.04 -15.54 -5.84
CA ARG A 73 -3.25 -15.00 -5.24
C ARG A 73 -3.32 -13.50 -5.48
N ILE A 74 -4.45 -13.04 -6.00
CA ILE A 74 -4.83 -11.62 -5.98
C ILE A 74 -5.84 -11.44 -4.86
N THR A 75 -5.59 -10.50 -3.95
CA THR A 75 -6.57 -10.10 -2.92
C THR A 75 -6.86 -8.62 -3.02
N VAL A 76 -8.13 -8.26 -3.08
CA VAL A 76 -8.61 -6.87 -3.00
C VAL A 76 -9.36 -6.69 -1.69
N CYS A 77 -8.91 -5.74 -0.85
CA CYS A 77 -9.61 -5.37 0.36
C CYS A 77 -9.87 -3.87 0.40
N GLY A 78 -11.07 -3.52 0.85
CA GLY A 78 -11.50 -2.15 1.12
C GLY A 78 -11.72 -1.91 2.59
N ASP A 79 -11.93 -0.64 2.92
CA ASP A 79 -12.42 -0.24 4.25
C ASP A 79 -13.81 -0.85 4.50
N GLU A 80 -14.12 -1.19 5.75
CA GLU A 80 -15.40 -1.82 6.13
C GLU A 80 -16.62 -0.92 5.83
N THR A 81 -16.40 0.39 5.70
CA THR A 81 -17.45 1.35 5.33
C THR A 81 -17.80 1.34 3.84
N LEU A 82 -16.99 0.71 3.00
CA LEU A 82 -17.26 0.61 1.57
C LEU A 82 -18.27 -0.52 1.29
N PRO A 83 -19.13 -0.36 0.27
CA PRO A 83 -19.91 -1.49 -0.24
C PRO A 83 -19.01 -2.59 -0.80
N PRO A 84 -19.55 -3.79 -1.08
CA PRO A 84 -18.78 -4.88 -1.69
C PRO A 84 -18.02 -4.41 -2.94
N ILE A 85 -16.70 -4.59 -2.92
CA ILE A 85 -15.84 -4.18 -4.03
C ILE A 85 -15.90 -5.26 -5.11
N GLN A 86 -16.29 -4.85 -6.32
CA GLN A 86 -16.13 -5.68 -7.50
C GLN A 86 -14.71 -5.52 -8.05
N PHE A 87 -14.02 -6.62 -8.33
CA PHE A 87 -12.80 -6.62 -9.13
C PHE A 87 -12.87 -7.67 -10.23
N GLN A 88 -12.24 -7.33 -11.35
CA GLN A 88 -12.12 -8.21 -12.51
C GLN A 88 -10.65 -8.41 -12.83
N VAL A 89 -10.31 -9.64 -13.24
CA VAL A 89 -9.00 -9.96 -13.81
C VAL A 89 -9.19 -10.14 -15.30
N LEU A 90 -8.41 -9.40 -16.08
CA LEU A 90 -8.46 -9.42 -17.53
C LEU A 90 -7.09 -9.85 -18.08
N ASP A 91 -7.11 -10.54 -19.22
CA ASP A 91 -5.88 -10.73 -20.00
C ASP A 91 -5.50 -9.45 -20.77
N ALA A 92 -4.39 -9.51 -21.50
CA ALA A 92 -3.88 -8.38 -22.28
C ALA A 92 -4.85 -7.93 -23.40
N GLU A 93 -5.72 -8.83 -23.86
CA GLU A 93 -6.74 -8.59 -24.88
C GLU A 93 -8.08 -8.11 -24.29
N ARG A 94 -8.15 -7.89 -22.97
CA ARG A 94 -9.34 -7.49 -22.21
C ARG A 94 -10.45 -8.55 -22.13
N ASN A 95 -10.12 -9.82 -22.30
CA ASN A 95 -11.05 -10.89 -21.96
C ASN A 95 -11.11 -11.01 -20.43
N VAL A 96 -12.32 -11.08 -19.89
CA VAL A 96 -12.52 -11.26 -18.45
C VAL A 96 -12.21 -12.70 -18.07
N LEU A 97 -11.10 -12.90 -17.38
CA LEU A 97 -10.69 -14.21 -16.85
C LEU A 97 -11.39 -14.52 -15.53
N TYR A 98 -11.66 -13.50 -14.72
CA TYR A 98 -12.34 -13.63 -13.43
C TYR A 98 -13.14 -12.37 -13.09
N ASP A 99 -14.28 -12.54 -12.42
CA ASP A 99 -15.15 -11.47 -11.93
C ASP A 99 -15.78 -11.87 -10.60
N ASN A 100 -15.29 -11.30 -9.50
CA ASN A 100 -15.70 -11.72 -8.15
C ASN A 100 -17.19 -11.48 -7.87
N LYS A 101 -17.89 -10.63 -8.64
CA LYS A 101 -19.34 -10.45 -8.53
C LYS A 101 -20.12 -11.75 -8.78
N LYS A 102 -19.56 -12.66 -9.59
CA LYS A 102 -20.12 -14.00 -9.85
C LYS A 102 -19.79 -15.01 -8.74
N HIS A 103 -18.95 -14.62 -7.79
CA HIS A 103 -18.42 -15.45 -6.70
C HIS A 103 -18.71 -14.81 -5.34
N GLN A 104 -19.91 -14.25 -5.17
CA GLN A 104 -20.37 -13.63 -3.91
C GLN A 104 -19.43 -12.52 -3.38
N TYR A 105 -18.75 -11.80 -4.28
CA TYR A 105 -17.77 -10.78 -3.93
C TYR A 105 -16.63 -11.31 -3.05
N ASP A 106 -16.14 -12.52 -3.35
CA ASP A 106 -14.93 -13.03 -2.74
C ASP A 106 -13.79 -12.00 -2.90
N LYS A 107 -12.96 -11.88 -1.86
CA LYS A 107 -11.86 -10.91 -1.81
C LYS A 107 -10.63 -11.43 -2.54
N SER A 108 -10.53 -12.74 -2.72
CA SER A 108 -9.33 -13.40 -3.25
C SER A 108 -9.63 -14.21 -4.50
N PHE A 109 -8.65 -14.25 -5.40
CA PHE A 109 -8.63 -15.10 -6.58
C PHE A 109 -7.29 -15.81 -6.68
N ASP A 110 -7.33 -17.14 -6.68
CA ASP A 110 -6.17 -18.02 -6.77
C ASP A 110 -6.11 -18.66 -8.17
N PHE A 111 -4.93 -18.66 -8.79
CA PHE A 111 -4.70 -19.20 -10.14
C PHE A 111 -3.27 -19.63 -10.41
#